data_AF-A0A0Q5JAP3-F1
#
_entry.id   AF-A0A0Q5JAP3-F1
#
_cell.length_a   1.000
_cell.length_b   1.000
_cell.length_c   1.000
_cell.angle_alpha   90.00
_cell.angle_beta   90.00
_cell.angle_gamma   90.00
#
_symmetry.space_group_name_H-M   'P 1'
#
loop_
_entity.id
_entity.type
_entity.pdbx_description
1 polymer ?
#
loop_
_entity_poly.entity_id
_entity_poly.type
_entity_poly.pdbx_seq_one_letter_code
_entity_poly.pdbx_strand_id
1 'polypeptide(L)'
;MGKPAATATAMLQCSFGIAPSTLVVLPLARVLVEGKPAAAITDMLPGANIPPFGMCTSLANPTVAAATAAALGVLTPMPCIPATVAPWMNGATQTLIGGKPALTMGATCQCAYGGVIQILNPGAMKTLEG
;
A
#
# COMPACT_ATOMS: atom_id res chain seq x y z
N MET A 1 -6.55 5.77 20.73
CA MET A 1 -7.84 6.01 20.06
C MET A 1 -7.86 5.15 18.80
N GLY A 2 -8.92 4.37 18.58
CA GLY A 2 -8.99 3.45 17.45
C GLY A 2 -9.01 4.18 16.11
N LYS A 3 -8.39 3.60 15.09
CA LYS A 3 -8.37 4.12 13.72
C LYS A 3 -9.14 3.18 12.80
N PRO A 4 -9.76 3.67 11.71
CA PRO A 4 -10.48 2.81 10.78
C PRO A 4 -9.65 1.63 10.27
N ALA A 5 -10.24 0.43 10.30
CA ALA A 5 -9.61 -0.82 9.88
C ALA A 5 -9.42 -0.90 8.36
N ALA A 6 -8.24 -1.30 7.89
CA ALA A 6 -8.00 -1.54 6.47
C ALA A 6 -8.54 -2.92 6.05
N THR A 7 -9.22 -2.98 4.92
CA THR A 7 -9.80 -4.23 4.37
C THR A 7 -9.42 -4.43 2.90
N ALA A 8 -9.81 -5.55 2.30
CA ALA A 8 -9.58 -5.87 0.87
C ALA A 8 -10.16 -4.85 -0.14
N THR A 9 -10.91 -3.84 0.30
CA THR A 9 -11.38 -2.74 -0.55
C THR A 9 -10.67 -1.42 -0.23
N ALA A 10 -9.58 -1.46 0.54
CA ALA A 10 -8.84 -0.25 0.89
C ALA A 10 -8.21 0.36 -0.35
N MET A 11 -8.40 1.67 -0.55
CA MET A 11 -7.78 2.42 -1.64
C MET A 11 -6.44 2.97 -1.15
N LEU A 12 -5.40 2.67 -1.91
CA LEU A 12 -4.01 3.04 -1.66
C LEU A 12 -3.55 4.11 -2.65
N GLN A 13 -2.60 4.92 -2.23
CA GLN A 13 -1.90 5.88 -3.09
C GLN A 13 -0.41 5.88 -2.80
N CYS A 14 0.40 5.84 -3.85
CA CYS A 14 1.84 6.07 -3.77
C CYS A 14 2.15 7.52 -4.14
N SER A 15 3.08 8.16 -3.43
CA SER A 15 3.52 9.55 -3.71
C SER A 15 4.11 9.76 -5.10
N PHE A 16 4.62 8.71 -5.75
CA PHE A 16 5.17 8.76 -7.12
C PHE A 16 4.32 7.98 -8.14
N GLY A 17 3.17 7.46 -7.73
CA GLY A 17 2.22 6.80 -8.62
C GLY A 17 1.20 7.78 -9.16
N ILE A 18 0.81 7.65 -10.43
CA ILE A 18 -0.18 8.56 -11.06
C ILE A 18 -1.63 8.11 -10.89
N ALA A 19 -1.87 6.91 -10.38
CA ALA A 19 -3.19 6.37 -10.14
C ALA A 19 -3.25 5.63 -8.79
N PRO A 20 -4.42 5.64 -8.11
CA PRO A 20 -4.61 4.84 -6.92
C PRO A 20 -4.69 3.34 -7.27
N SER A 21 -4.52 2.50 -6.26
CA SER A 21 -4.65 1.05 -6.36
C SER A 21 -5.51 0.52 -5.22
N THR A 22 -6.10 -0.67 -5.38
CA THR A 22 -6.86 -1.31 -4.30
C THR A 22 -5.99 -2.36 -3.61
N LEU A 23 -5.93 -2.30 -2.29
CA LEU A 23 -5.23 -3.29 -1.46
C LEU A 23 -5.85 -4.68 -1.68
N VAL A 24 -5.02 -5.67 -1.91
CA VAL A 24 -5.43 -7.07 -1.96
C VAL A 24 -5.06 -7.74 -0.65
N VAL A 25 -6.04 -8.36 0.00
CA VAL A 25 -5.84 -9.08 1.26
C VAL A 25 -6.07 -10.56 1.00
N LEU A 26 -5.03 -11.36 1.20
CA LEU A 26 -5.11 -12.81 1.03
C LEU A 26 -5.93 -13.42 2.19
N PRO A 27 -6.74 -14.46 1.96
CA PRO A 27 -7.60 -15.08 2.98
C PRO A 27 -6.83 -15.97 3.97
N LEU A 28 -5.58 -15.61 4.30
CA LEU A 28 -4.69 -16.36 5.18
C LEU A 28 -5.08 -16.20 6.66
N ALA A 29 -5.40 -14.97 7.07
CA ALA A 29 -5.77 -14.67 8.45
C ALA A 29 -7.17 -15.17 8.81
N ARG A 30 -8.05 -15.39 7.80
CA ARG A 30 -9.46 -15.79 7.98
C ARG A 30 -10.26 -14.88 8.92
N VAL A 31 -9.86 -13.61 9.04
CA VAL A 31 -10.59 -12.58 9.79
C VAL A 31 -11.30 -11.66 8.81
N LEU A 32 -12.57 -11.37 9.09
CA LEU A 32 -13.37 -10.44 8.32
C LEU A 32 -13.71 -9.21 9.17
N VAL A 33 -13.61 -8.03 8.57
CA VAL A 33 -14.13 -6.77 9.08
C VAL A 33 -15.18 -6.29 8.10
N GLU A 34 -16.41 -6.06 8.59
CA GLU A 34 -17.55 -5.65 7.76
C GLU A 34 -17.80 -6.57 6.55
N GLY A 35 -17.60 -7.88 6.74
CA GLY A 35 -17.77 -8.90 5.69
C GLY A 35 -16.63 -8.96 4.66
N LYS A 36 -15.57 -8.17 4.82
CA LYS A 36 -14.41 -8.12 3.93
C LYS A 36 -13.17 -8.65 4.63
N PRO A 37 -12.22 -9.30 3.93
CA PRO A 37 -10.95 -9.70 4.53
C PRO A 37 -10.22 -8.51 5.18
N ALA A 38 -9.88 -8.66 6.45
CA ALA A 38 -9.18 -7.65 7.24
C ALA A 38 -7.67 -7.73 6.97
N ALA A 39 -7.02 -6.58 6.83
CA ALA A 39 -5.60 -6.50 6.53
C ALA A 39 -4.76 -6.42 7.82
N ALA A 40 -3.57 -7.00 7.78
CA ALA A 40 -2.53 -6.84 8.79
C ALA A 40 -1.36 -6.02 8.24
N ILE A 41 -0.50 -5.50 9.11
CA ILE A 41 0.69 -4.72 8.69
C ILE A 41 1.67 -5.51 7.81
N THR A 42 1.54 -6.84 7.74
CA THR A 42 2.35 -7.68 6.85
C THR A 42 1.78 -7.86 5.46
N ASP A 43 0.57 -7.36 5.16
CA ASP A 43 -0.02 -7.37 3.83
C ASP A 43 0.64 -6.32 2.93
N MET A 44 1.91 -6.55 2.63
CA MET A 44 2.80 -5.61 1.94
C MET A 44 3.48 -6.21 0.71
N LEU A 45 3.21 -7.47 0.37
CA LEU A 45 3.88 -8.14 -0.74
C LEU A 45 3.66 -7.38 -2.06
N PRO A 46 4.72 -6.96 -2.76
CA PRO A 46 4.57 -6.26 -4.02
C PRO A 46 3.88 -7.14 -5.07
N GLY A 47 2.92 -6.58 -5.80
CA GLY A 47 2.14 -7.28 -6.83
C GLY A 47 1.06 -8.21 -6.28
N ALA A 48 1.22 -8.78 -5.09
CA ALA A 48 0.24 -9.66 -4.46
C ALA A 48 -0.71 -8.93 -3.51
N ASN A 49 -0.18 -8.11 -2.58
CA ASN A 49 -1.00 -7.27 -1.70
C ASN A 49 -1.13 -5.84 -2.23
N ILE A 50 -0.05 -5.33 -2.83
CA ILE A 50 0.05 -3.95 -3.31
C ILE A 50 0.20 -3.97 -4.83
N PRO A 51 -0.89 -3.73 -5.59
CA PRO A 51 -0.84 -3.63 -7.04
C PRO A 51 -0.10 -2.36 -7.52
N PRO A 52 0.22 -2.28 -8.84
CA PRO A 52 0.77 -1.09 -9.48
C PRO A 52 -0.09 0.17 -9.38
N PHE A 53 0.56 1.32 -9.16
CA PHE A 53 -0.05 2.66 -9.11
C PHE A 53 -0.10 3.36 -10.48
N GLY A 54 -0.38 2.60 -11.54
CA GLY A 54 -0.29 3.08 -12.93
C GLY A 54 1.17 3.26 -13.37
N MET A 55 1.59 4.51 -13.56
CA MET A 55 2.96 4.89 -13.91
C MET A 55 3.69 5.46 -12.70
N CYS A 56 5.00 5.22 -12.62
CA CYS A 56 5.90 5.76 -11.61
C CYS A 56 6.69 6.95 -12.18
N THR A 57 6.82 8.01 -11.38
CA THR A 57 7.58 9.22 -11.72
C THR A 57 8.90 9.37 -10.94
N SER A 58 9.28 8.37 -10.14
CA SER A 58 10.50 8.43 -9.33
C SER A 58 11.75 8.12 -10.15
N LEU A 59 12.75 9.00 -10.11
CA LEU A 59 14.08 8.75 -10.69
C LEU A 59 14.89 7.69 -9.93
N ALA A 60 14.46 7.27 -8.73
CA ALA A 60 15.04 6.12 -8.05
C ALA A 60 14.56 4.79 -8.66
N ASN A 61 13.51 4.80 -9.49
CA ASN A 61 13.16 3.65 -10.32
C ASN A 61 14.10 3.59 -11.54
N PRO A 62 14.89 2.51 -11.71
CA PRO A 62 15.88 2.42 -12.77
C PRO A 62 15.26 2.50 -14.18
N THR A 63 14.01 2.06 -14.37
CA THR A 63 13.35 2.16 -15.67
C THR A 63 12.96 3.60 -16.01
N VAL A 64 12.48 4.36 -15.02
CA VAL A 64 12.18 5.80 -15.16
C VAL A 64 13.48 6.59 -15.41
N ALA A 65 14.55 6.28 -14.68
CA ALA A 65 15.85 6.93 -14.86
C ALA A 65 16.41 6.69 -16.27
N ALA A 66 16.41 5.43 -16.74
CA ALA A 66 16.88 5.08 -18.08
C ALA A 66 16.03 5.75 -19.18
N ALA A 67 14.71 5.75 -19.03
CA ALA A 67 13.80 6.41 -19.98
C ALA A 67 13.99 7.93 -20.02
N THR A 68 14.15 8.55 -18.85
CA THR A 68 14.42 9.98 -18.73
C THR A 68 15.76 10.35 -19.38
N ALA A 69 16.79 9.52 -19.19
CA ALA A 69 18.07 9.71 -19.86
C ALA A 69 17.96 9.57 -21.40
N ALA A 70 17.19 8.58 -21.88
CA ALA A 70 16.92 8.40 -23.30
C ALA A 70 16.10 9.56 -23.91
N ALA A 71 15.24 10.20 -23.11
CA ALA A 71 14.47 11.39 -23.47
C ALA A 71 15.24 12.70 -23.21
N LEU A 72 16.58 12.66 -23.20
CA LEU A 72 17.44 13.84 -23.05
C LEU A 72 17.17 14.64 -21.76
N GLY A 73 16.80 13.94 -20.68
CA GLY A 73 16.51 14.54 -19.38
C GLY A 73 15.04 14.91 -19.15
N VAL A 74 14.16 14.72 -20.13
CA VAL A 74 12.71 14.91 -19.95
C VAL A 74 12.15 13.75 -19.12
N LEU A 75 11.56 14.06 -17.96
CA LEU A 75 10.99 13.05 -17.07
C LEU A 75 9.99 12.19 -17.83
N THR A 76 10.33 10.90 -17.96
CA THR A 76 9.53 9.94 -18.71
C THR A 76 9.01 8.87 -17.76
N PRO A 77 7.74 8.99 -17.30
CA PRO A 77 7.15 8.00 -16.41
C PRO A 77 7.16 6.62 -17.04
N MET A 78 7.42 5.59 -16.23
CA MET A 78 7.42 4.18 -16.65
C MET A 78 6.42 3.37 -15.82
N PRO A 79 5.90 2.23 -16.32
CA PRO A 79 4.96 1.41 -15.57
C PRO A 79 5.46 1.09 -14.16
N CYS A 80 4.59 1.29 -13.17
CA CYS A 80 4.94 1.05 -11.78
C CYS A 80 5.03 -0.45 -11.52
N ILE A 81 6.20 -0.92 -11.09
CA ILE A 81 6.35 -2.24 -10.46
C ILE A 81 6.60 -1.96 -8.98
N PRO A 82 5.61 -2.20 -8.10
CA PRO A 82 5.79 -1.95 -6.67
C PRO A 82 7.00 -2.71 -6.13
N ALA A 83 7.76 -2.06 -5.25
CA ALA A 83 8.96 -2.63 -4.64
C ALA A 83 8.99 -2.26 -3.14
N THR A 84 8.03 -2.76 -2.37
CA THR A 84 7.96 -2.50 -0.93
C THR A 84 9.13 -3.16 -0.19
N VAL A 85 9.63 -2.49 0.85
CA VAL A 85 10.87 -2.91 1.55
C VAL A 85 10.64 -3.42 2.97
N ALA A 86 9.48 -3.13 3.56
CA ALA A 86 9.17 -3.47 4.95
C ALA A 86 7.65 -3.54 5.17
N PRO A 87 7.21 -4.19 6.27
CA PRO A 87 5.82 -4.10 6.74
C PRO A 87 5.33 -2.66 6.87
N TRP A 88 4.01 -2.50 6.81
CA TRP A 88 3.36 -1.21 7.06
C TRP A 88 3.70 -0.70 8.46
N MET A 89 4.00 0.59 8.54
CA MET A 89 4.27 1.29 9.80
C MET A 89 2.99 1.94 10.33
N ASN A 90 2.92 2.18 11.64
CA ASN A 90 1.81 2.88 12.31
C ASN A 90 0.43 2.21 12.21
N GLY A 91 0.39 0.87 12.15
CA GLY A 91 -0.83 0.08 12.31
C GLY A 91 -1.42 0.14 13.73
N ALA A 92 -2.35 -0.78 14.01
CA ALA A 92 -2.95 -0.95 15.33
C ALA A 92 -1.93 -1.42 16.37
N THR A 93 -2.14 -1.05 17.64
CA THR A 93 -1.24 -1.40 18.76
C THR A 93 -1.77 -2.54 19.63
N GLN A 94 -3.09 -2.74 19.66
CA GLN A 94 -3.76 -3.73 20.49
C GLN A 94 -4.49 -4.79 19.65
N THR A 95 -5.00 -4.40 18.48
CA THR A 95 -5.83 -5.23 17.62
C THR A 95 -4.97 -6.07 16.71
N LEU A 96 -5.20 -7.38 16.71
CA LEU A 96 -4.46 -8.35 15.92
C LEU A 96 -5.35 -9.03 14.87
N ILE A 97 -4.84 -9.13 13.65
CA ILE A 97 -5.42 -9.88 12.53
C ILE A 97 -4.50 -11.06 12.24
N GLY A 98 -4.97 -12.28 12.49
CA GLY A 98 -4.16 -13.49 12.34
C GLY A 98 -2.89 -13.48 13.20
N GLY A 99 -2.97 -12.90 14.41
CA GLY A 99 -1.84 -12.79 15.35
C GLY A 99 -0.84 -11.66 15.04
N LYS A 100 -1.10 -10.83 14.02
CA LYS A 100 -0.24 -9.71 13.61
C LYS A 100 -0.98 -8.39 13.78
N PRO A 101 -0.28 -7.27 14.05
CA PRO A 101 -0.95 -5.97 14.18
C PRO A 101 -1.83 -5.64 12.98
N ALA A 102 -3.04 -5.16 13.26
CA ALA A 102 -4.00 -4.82 12.23
C ALA A 102 -3.53 -3.60 11.40
N LEU A 103 -3.82 -3.61 10.11
CA LEU A 103 -3.54 -2.48 9.23
C LEU A 103 -4.67 -1.47 9.33
N THR A 104 -4.31 -0.20 9.44
CA THR A 104 -5.20 0.83 9.97
C THR A 104 -4.98 2.14 9.20
N MET A 105 -6.02 2.97 9.08
CA MET A 105 -5.92 4.28 8.42
C MET A 105 -4.77 5.11 9.00
N GLY A 106 -3.98 5.74 8.15
CA GLY A 106 -2.77 6.48 8.54
C GLY A 106 -1.50 5.63 8.64
N ALA A 107 -1.59 4.31 8.44
CA ALA A 107 -0.43 3.47 8.21
C ALA A 107 0.24 3.80 6.88
N THR A 108 1.56 3.63 6.81
CA THR A 108 2.36 3.90 5.61
C THR A 108 3.29 2.75 5.27
N CYS A 109 3.54 2.52 3.98
CA CYS A 109 4.50 1.52 3.51
C CYS A 109 5.53 2.19 2.58
N GLN A 110 6.79 1.78 2.70
CA GLN A 110 7.90 2.38 1.96
C GLN A 110 8.20 1.55 0.70
N CYS A 111 8.37 2.24 -0.42
CA CYS A 111 8.83 1.67 -1.69
C CYS A 111 10.32 1.94 -1.88
N ALA A 112 11.06 0.97 -2.41
CA ALA A 112 12.49 1.05 -2.72
C ALA A 112 12.82 2.20 -3.69
N TYR A 113 11.84 2.62 -4.51
CA TYR A 113 11.96 3.78 -5.39
C TYR A 113 11.65 5.11 -4.68
N GLY A 114 11.72 5.16 -3.34
CA GLY A 114 11.50 6.36 -2.53
C GLY A 114 10.03 6.74 -2.33
N GLY A 115 9.08 5.97 -2.87
CA GLY A 115 7.65 6.24 -2.75
C GLY A 115 7.10 5.90 -1.37
N VAL A 116 6.23 6.76 -0.85
CA VAL A 116 5.44 6.48 0.35
C VAL A 116 4.04 6.08 -0.08
N ILE A 117 3.63 4.87 0.30
CA ILE A 117 2.30 4.34 0.05
C ILE A 117 1.45 4.59 1.29
N GLN A 118 0.27 5.18 1.08
CA GLN A 118 -0.68 5.52 2.13
C GLN A 118 -2.06 4.99 1.80
N ILE A 119 -2.89 4.83 2.83
CA ILE A 119 -4.29 4.46 2.69
C ILE A 119 -5.11 5.76 2.53
N LEU A 120 -5.80 5.89 1.41
CA LEU A 120 -6.75 6.98 1.15
C LEU A 120 -8.14 6.65 1.68
N ASN A 121 -8.56 5.40 1.52
CA ASN A 121 -9.80 4.88 2.06
C ASN A 121 -9.54 3.50 2.67
N PRO A 122 -9.83 3.28 3.96
CA PRO A 122 -9.58 2.00 4.65
C PRO A 122 -10.55 0.89 4.23
N GLY A 123 -11.70 1.22 3.64
CA GLY A 123 -12.71 0.26 3.20
C GLY A 123 -13.67 -0.22 4.29
N ALA A 124 -13.31 -0.06 5.58
CA ALA A 124 -14.24 -0.14 6.71
C ALA A 124 -14.89 1.23 6.98
N MET A 125 -16.16 1.26 7.32
CA MET A 125 -16.92 2.49 7.58
C MET A 125 -17.19 2.75 9.06
N LYS A 126 -17.22 1.70 9.87
CA LYS A 126 -17.66 1.72 11.28
C LYS A 126 -16.62 1.10 12.21
N THR A 127 -15.90 0.09 11.76
CA THR A 127 -14.93 -0.63 12.59
C THR A 127 -13.64 0.15 12.77
N LEU A 128 -13.29 0.42 14.03
CA LEU A 128 -12.04 1.04 14.46
C LEU A 128 -11.18 0.00 15.19
N GLU A 129 -9.88 0.04 14.95
CA GLU A 129 -8.87 -0.83 15.57
C GLU A 129 -7.87 0.02 16.35
N GLY A 130 -7.64 -0.37 17.60
CA GLY A 130 -6.69 0.25 18.54
C GLY A 130 -5.37 -0.47 18.58
#